data_AF-A0A2E9D1E9-F1
#
_entry.id   AF-A0A2E9D1E9-F1
#
_cell.length_a   1.000
_cell.length_b   1.000
_cell.length_c   1.000
_cell.angle_alpha   90.00
_cell.angle_beta   90.00
_cell.angle_gamma   90.00
#
_symmetry.space_group_name_H-M   'P 1'
#
loop_
_entity.id
_entity.type
_entity.pdbx_description
1 polymer ?
#
loop_
_entity_poly.entity_id
_entity_poly.type
_entity_poly.pdbx_seq_one_letter_code
_entity_poly.pdbx_strand_id
1 'polypeptide(L)'
;MQGLGVELGEVFTENLYNKRGNRENSRIVNLNDAVLNTNKSAWNRPVVVSKWTPEQAHERDSIIQELQGRIAAHWGFKDTRVLFTLPFWLEAIESPLFIGTFRHPHRVALSLRNRDQSPPEDGWELWRIYNERLLELVEQYGIALTDFDQPDELYLSDVLDKLIALGLDPALAARGGEFFDPDLRNQASSSVDGVSLPADVLSVYDELLNHHARS
;
A
#
# COMPACT_ATOMS: atom_id res chain seq x y z
N MET A 1 9.33 7.39 3.30
CA MET A 1 8.27 8.16 4.00
C MET A 1 8.74 8.65 5.38
N GLN A 2 9.07 7.81 6.37
CA GLN A 2 9.62 8.31 7.66
C GLN A 2 10.90 9.17 7.54
N GLY A 3 11.87 8.75 6.71
CA GLY A 3 13.07 9.57 6.41
C GLY A 3 12.82 10.79 5.51
N LEU A 4 11.58 10.97 5.04
CA LEU A 4 11.12 12.07 4.17
C LEU A 4 10.33 13.14 4.93
N GLY A 5 10.23 13.05 6.26
CA GLY A 5 9.41 13.96 7.07
C GLY A 5 7.91 13.61 7.07
N VAL A 6 7.53 12.44 6.53
CA VAL A 6 6.18 11.88 6.67
C VAL A 6 6.16 10.95 7.87
N GLU A 7 5.46 11.36 8.92
CA GLU A 7 5.27 10.54 10.11
C GLU A 7 4.36 9.35 9.83
N LEU A 8 4.77 8.14 10.21
CA LEU A 8 4.03 6.89 9.97
C LEU A 8 3.57 6.18 11.27
N GLY A 9 3.83 6.76 12.44
CA GLY A 9 3.55 6.12 13.73
C GLY A 9 4.68 5.19 14.19
N GLU A 10 4.45 4.44 15.28
CA GLU A 10 5.33 3.33 15.66
C GLU A 10 5.33 2.26 14.57
N VAL A 11 6.50 2.03 14.01
CA VAL A 11 6.73 1.12 12.90
C VAL A 11 7.63 0.01 13.41
N PHE A 12 7.15 -1.24 13.38
CA PHE A 12 7.97 -2.39 13.74
C PHE A 12 9.14 -2.50 12.76
N THR A 13 10.35 -2.41 13.30
CA THR A 13 11.61 -2.48 12.57
C THR A 13 12.13 -3.90 12.39
N GLU A 14 11.39 -4.96 12.76
CA GLU A 14 11.79 -6.37 12.55
C GLU A 14 10.57 -7.31 12.46
N ASN A 15 10.54 -8.23 11.49
CA ASN A 15 9.68 -9.42 11.51
C ASN A 15 10.49 -10.62 10.99
N LEU A 16 10.23 -11.84 11.48
CA LEU A 16 11.01 -13.07 11.21
C LEU A 16 11.21 -13.39 9.71
N TYR A 17 10.36 -12.84 8.83
CA TYR A 17 10.41 -13.03 7.37
C TYR A 17 10.90 -11.80 6.60
N ASN A 18 11.12 -10.66 7.27
CA ASN A 18 11.52 -9.41 6.66
C ASN A 18 12.37 -8.62 7.67
N LYS A 19 13.70 -8.61 7.49
CA LYS A 19 14.68 -8.12 8.48
C LYS A 19 14.51 -6.65 8.90
N ARG A 20 13.53 -5.90 8.35
CA ARG A 20 13.12 -4.58 8.82
C ARG A 20 11.62 -4.32 9.06
N GLY A 21 10.77 -5.35 9.03
CA GLY A 21 9.31 -5.24 9.20
C GLY A 21 8.59 -4.50 8.06
N ASN A 22 7.28 -4.70 7.90
CA ASN A 22 6.52 -4.10 6.80
C ASN A 22 6.31 -2.58 6.92
N ARG A 23 6.79 -1.94 7.99
CA ARG A 23 6.48 -0.54 8.33
C ARG A 23 4.98 -0.23 8.37
N GLU A 24 4.20 -1.17 8.89
CA GLU A 24 2.76 -1.04 9.12
C GLU A 24 2.53 -0.84 10.62
N ASN A 25 1.74 0.17 10.98
CA ASN A 25 1.37 0.45 12.36
C ASN A 25 0.39 -0.65 12.83
N SER A 26 0.74 -1.40 13.88
CA SER A 26 -0.06 -2.55 14.33
C SER A 26 -1.47 -2.16 14.78
N ARG A 27 -1.66 -0.94 15.32
CA ARG A 27 -3.00 -0.43 15.65
C ARG A 27 -3.85 -0.30 14.39
N ILE A 28 -3.26 0.21 13.30
CA ILE A 28 -3.94 0.34 12.01
C ILE A 28 -4.28 -1.03 11.42
N VAL A 29 -3.34 -1.98 11.43
CA VAL A 29 -3.59 -3.34 10.93
C VAL A 29 -4.71 -4.02 11.73
N ASN A 30 -4.61 -3.99 13.05
CA ASN A 30 -5.62 -4.58 13.94
C ASN A 30 -6.99 -3.92 13.77
N LEU A 31 -7.04 -2.59 13.62
CA LEU A 31 -8.27 -1.87 13.39
C LEU A 31 -8.88 -2.21 12.02
N ASN A 32 -8.07 -2.25 10.96
CA ASN A 32 -8.52 -2.65 9.64
C ASN A 32 -9.10 -4.08 9.65
N ASP A 33 -8.42 -5.04 10.29
CA ASP A 33 -8.93 -6.39 10.45
C ASP A 33 -10.23 -6.42 11.27
N ALA A 34 -10.34 -5.63 12.34
CA ALA A 34 -11.56 -5.54 13.13
C ALA A 34 -12.74 -4.97 12.31
N VAL A 35 -12.53 -3.91 11.53
CA VAL A 35 -13.56 -3.29 10.70
C VAL A 35 -13.96 -4.23 9.54
N LEU A 36 -13.00 -4.91 8.91
CA LEU A 36 -13.30 -5.96 7.93
C LEU A 36 -14.18 -7.06 8.55
N ASN A 37 -13.83 -7.56 9.74
CA ASN A 37 -14.61 -8.58 10.43
C ASN A 37 -16.05 -8.12 10.74
N THR A 38 -16.27 -6.87 11.14
CA THR A 38 -17.62 -6.29 11.31
C THR A 38 -18.46 -6.39 10.03
N ASN A 39 -17.82 -6.33 8.86
CA ASN A 39 -18.45 -6.45 7.55
C ASN A 39 -18.46 -7.90 7.03
N LYS A 40 -18.19 -8.90 7.88
CA LYS A 40 -18.03 -10.32 7.51
C LYS A 40 -16.97 -10.53 6.43
N SER A 41 -15.94 -9.69 6.47
CA SER A 41 -14.84 -9.65 5.53
C SER A 41 -13.52 -10.05 6.20
N ALA A 42 -12.50 -10.36 5.40
CA ALA A 42 -11.16 -10.62 5.86
C ALA A 42 -10.15 -10.19 4.79
N TRP A 43 -8.87 -10.03 5.16
CA TRP A 43 -7.82 -9.58 4.24
C TRP A 43 -7.68 -10.46 2.99
N ASN A 44 -7.98 -11.76 3.07
CA ASN A 44 -7.87 -12.72 1.97
C ASN A 44 -9.16 -12.90 1.15
N ARG A 45 -10.23 -12.20 1.52
CA ARG A 45 -11.52 -12.14 0.81
C ARG A 45 -12.20 -10.80 1.14
N PRO A 46 -11.54 -9.69 0.80
CA PRO A 46 -11.96 -8.39 1.26
C PRO A 46 -13.23 -7.94 0.52
N VAL A 47 -14.08 -7.19 1.22
CA VAL A 47 -15.19 -6.43 0.65
C VAL A 47 -15.10 -5.00 1.13
N VAL A 48 -15.58 -4.05 0.33
CA VAL A 48 -15.60 -2.64 0.73
C VAL A 48 -16.49 -2.49 1.95
N VAL A 49 -15.94 -1.90 3.01
CA VAL A 49 -16.64 -1.78 4.28
C VAL A 49 -17.68 -0.67 4.22
N SER A 50 -18.81 -0.89 4.90
CA SER A 50 -19.90 0.09 4.99
C SER A 50 -20.43 0.25 6.43
N LYS A 51 -19.88 -0.51 7.38
CA LYS A 51 -20.31 -0.54 8.77
C LYS A 51 -19.11 -0.59 9.70
N TRP A 52 -19.18 0.12 10.81
CA TRP A 52 -18.21 0.08 11.90
C TRP A 52 -18.91 0.45 13.21
N THR A 53 -18.34 0.04 14.33
CA THR A 53 -18.88 0.36 15.66
C THR A 53 -18.38 1.73 16.15
N PRO A 54 -19.05 2.34 17.15
CA PRO A 54 -18.54 3.56 17.78
C PRO A 54 -17.13 3.40 18.37
N GLU A 55 -16.80 2.23 18.90
CA GLU A 55 -15.48 1.92 19.46
C GLU A 55 -14.41 1.88 18.35
N GLN A 56 -14.74 1.32 17.18
CA GLN A 56 -13.86 1.34 16.02
C GLN A 56 -13.62 2.77 15.53
N ALA A 57 -14.67 3.60 15.45
CA ALA A 57 -14.54 5.01 15.09
C ALA A 57 -13.69 5.79 16.12
N HIS A 58 -13.88 5.53 17.41
CA HIS A 58 -13.07 6.16 18.46
C HIS A 58 -11.59 5.77 18.36
N GLU A 59 -11.29 4.50 18.08
CA GLU A 59 -9.90 4.03 17.88
C GLU A 59 -9.28 4.66 16.63
N ARG A 60 -10.03 4.79 15.53
CA ARG A 60 -9.59 5.53 14.33
C ARG A 60 -9.21 6.96 14.68
N ASP A 61 -10.09 7.67 15.36
CA ASP A 61 -9.89 9.08 15.72
C ASP A 61 -8.67 9.23 16.65
N SER A 62 -8.49 8.29 17.59
CA SER A 62 -7.29 8.23 18.45
C SER A 62 -6.00 8.03 17.65
N ILE A 63 -5.99 7.12 16.67
CA ILE A 63 -4.83 6.89 15.79
C ILE A 63 -4.53 8.16 14.97
N ILE A 64 -5.54 8.79 14.38
CA ILE A 64 -5.37 10.01 13.58
C ILE A 64 -4.82 11.14 14.45
N GLN A 65 -5.36 11.34 15.66
CA GLN A 65 -4.87 12.34 16.60
C GLN A 65 -3.40 12.08 16.99
N GLU A 66 -3.02 10.83 17.19
CA GLU A 66 -1.63 10.47 17.49
C GLU A 66 -0.69 10.78 16.32
N LEU A 67 -1.11 10.49 15.09
CA LEU A 67 -0.33 10.78 13.88
C LEU A 67 -0.21 12.29 13.63
N GLN A 68 -1.28 13.05 13.86
CA GLN A 68 -1.31 14.51 13.73
C GLN A 68 -0.54 15.23 14.84
N GLY A 69 -0.56 14.71 16.06
CA GLY A 69 0.04 15.35 17.24
C GLY A 69 1.57 15.33 17.26
N ARG A 70 2.21 14.66 16.30
CA ARG A 70 3.67 14.63 16.14
C ARG A 70 4.12 15.86 15.34
N ILE A 71 5.33 16.38 15.61
CA ILE A 71 5.86 17.67 15.08
C ILE A 71 6.03 17.69 13.53
N ALA A 72 5.67 16.63 12.82
CA ALA A 72 5.83 16.52 11.38
C ALA A 72 4.83 17.41 10.62
N ALA A 73 5.28 18.04 9.53
CA ALA A 73 4.43 18.83 8.65
C ALA A 73 3.40 17.96 7.91
N HIS A 74 3.70 16.67 7.70
CA HIS A 74 2.83 15.69 7.07
C HIS A 74 2.83 14.38 7.88
N TRP A 75 1.68 13.71 7.88
CA TRP A 75 1.50 12.39 8.46
C TRP A 75 0.79 11.48 7.46
N GLY A 76 0.96 10.17 7.63
CA GLY A 76 0.29 9.20 6.79
C GLY A 76 0.45 7.80 7.34
N PHE A 77 -0.10 6.83 6.64
CA PHE A 77 0.09 5.42 6.96
C PHE A 77 -0.12 4.58 5.71
N LYS A 78 0.29 3.31 5.80
CA LYS A 78 0.05 2.32 4.76
C LYS A 78 -0.43 1.01 5.37
N ASP A 79 -1.37 0.38 4.68
CA ASP A 79 -1.81 -1.00 4.87
C ASP A 79 -2.61 -1.36 3.62
N THR A 80 -2.39 -2.54 3.03
CA THR A 80 -3.09 -2.96 1.81
C THR A 80 -4.61 -3.00 1.99
N ARG A 81 -5.10 -3.31 3.20
CA ARG A 81 -6.52 -3.36 3.55
C ARG A 81 -7.22 -2.02 3.44
N VAL A 82 -6.46 -0.91 3.45
CA VAL A 82 -7.01 0.45 3.29
C VAL A 82 -7.78 0.58 1.99
N LEU A 83 -7.43 -0.16 0.93
CA LEU A 83 -8.22 -0.16 -0.31
C LEU A 83 -9.70 -0.51 -0.08
N PHE A 84 -9.99 -1.34 0.92
CA PHE A 84 -11.33 -1.80 1.26
C PHE A 84 -11.90 -1.09 2.50
N THR A 85 -11.04 -0.64 3.41
CA THR A 85 -11.43 0.14 4.60
C THR A 85 -11.40 1.65 4.38
N LEU A 86 -11.07 2.14 3.18
CA LEU A 86 -10.97 3.57 2.90
C LEU A 86 -12.22 4.36 3.30
N PRO A 87 -13.47 3.93 3.03
CA PRO A 87 -14.66 4.66 3.48
C PRO A 87 -14.67 4.95 4.98
N PHE A 88 -14.19 4.00 5.80
CA PHE A 88 -14.11 4.16 7.26
C PHE A 88 -13.10 5.24 7.67
N TRP A 89 -11.97 5.34 6.97
CA TRP A 89 -10.93 6.34 7.22
C TRP A 89 -11.35 7.74 6.77
N LEU A 90 -12.05 7.85 5.64
CA LEU A 90 -12.49 9.13 5.06
C LEU A 90 -13.46 9.91 5.94
N GLU A 91 -14.14 9.25 6.88
CA GLU A 91 -15.02 9.89 7.85
C GLU A 91 -14.29 10.84 8.83
N ALA A 92 -12.97 10.70 8.99
CA ALA A 92 -12.18 11.53 9.91
C ALA A 92 -10.95 12.19 9.25
N ILE A 93 -10.68 11.89 7.97
CA ILE A 93 -9.57 12.49 7.23
C ILE A 93 -10.13 13.43 6.18
N GLU A 94 -10.01 14.72 6.45
CA GLU A 94 -10.37 15.75 5.48
C GLU A 94 -9.30 15.88 4.40
N SER A 95 -9.70 15.82 3.13
CA SER A 95 -8.83 16.03 1.96
C SER A 95 -7.55 15.17 1.95
N PRO A 96 -7.66 13.84 2.03
CA PRO A 96 -6.49 12.95 1.98
C PRO A 96 -5.76 13.05 0.63
N LEU A 97 -4.45 12.84 0.70
CA LEU A 97 -3.59 12.68 -0.46
C LEU A 97 -3.23 11.20 -0.61
N PHE A 98 -3.23 10.71 -1.84
CA PHE A 98 -3.03 9.30 -2.13
C PHE A 98 -1.85 9.09 -3.08
N ILE A 99 -1.09 8.03 -2.81
CA ILE A 99 -0.15 7.44 -3.76
C ILE A 99 -0.37 5.92 -3.73
N GLY A 100 -0.51 5.32 -4.90
CA GLY A 100 -0.70 3.89 -5.07
C GLY A 100 0.59 3.21 -5.51
N THR A 101 0.72 1.94 -5.19
CA THR A 101 1.80 1.12 -5.72
C THR A 101 1.25 -0.25 -6.12
N PHE A 102 1.77 -0.78 -7.21
CA PHE A 102 1.46 -2.12 -7.69
C PHE A 102 2.74 -2.86 -8.04
N ARG A 103 2.61 -4.16 -8.23
CA ARG A 103 3.70 -5.08 -8.56
C ARG A 103 3.15 -6.16 -9.48
N HIS A 104 4.00 -6.75 -10.30
CA HIS A 104 3.69 -7.86 -11.18
C HIS A 104 2.99 -8.99 -10.42
N PRO A 105 1.84 -9.49 -10.92
CA PRO A 105 0.99 -10.46 -10.23
C PRO A 105 1.74 -11.73 -9.81
N HIS A 106 2.57 -12.28 -10.69
CA HIS A 106 3.33 -13.49 -10.37
C HIS A 106 4.35 -13.28 -9.23
N ARG A 107 5.00 -12.12 -9.17
CA ARG A 107 5.97 -11.81 -8.11
C ARG A 107 5.28 -11.67 -6.75
N VAL A 108 4.05 -11.16 -6.73
CA VAL A 108 3.22 -11.13 -5.52
C VAL A 108 2.80 -12.55 -5.12
N ALA A 109 2.36 -13.37 -6.06
CA ALA A 109 2.00 -14.77 -5.78
C ALA A 109 3.18 -15.56 -5.19
N LEU A 110 4.40 -15.40 -5.72
CA LEU A 110 5.61 -16.01 -5.17
C LEU A 110 5.90 -15.52 -3.74
N SER A 111 5.70 -14.22 -3.46
CA SER A 111 5.84 -13.68 -2.11
C SER A 111 4.85 -14.28 -1.13
N LEU A 112 3.59 -14.43 -1.53
CA LEU A 112 2.53 -15.02 -0.71
C LEU A 112 2.80 -16.50 -0.44
N ARG A 113 3.24 -17.24 -1.45
CA ARG A 113 3.63 -18.65 -1.31
C ARG A 113 4.74 -18.85 -0.27
N ASN A 114 5.74 -17.97 -0.22
CA ASN A 114 6.81 -18.08 0.78
C ASN A 114 6.31 -17.90 2.22
N ARG A 115 5.19 -17.18 2.40
CA ARG A 115 4.58 -16.93 3.71
C ARG A 115 3.58 -18.02 4.11
N ASP A 116 2.69 -18.38 3.19
CA ASP A 116 1.47 -19.15 3.50
C ASP A 116 1.45 -20.53 2.83
N GLN A 117 2.47 -20.88 2.04
CA GLN A 117 2.55 -22.09 1.22
C GLN A 117 1.39 -22.26 0.21
N SER A 118 0.69 -21.18 -0.12
CA SER A 118 -0.42 -21.18 -1.06
C SER A 118 0.02 -21.45 -2.51
N PRO A 119 -0.86 -22.07 -3.33
CA PRO A 119 -0.69 -22.14 -4.77
C PRO A 119 -0.58 -20.74 -5.42
N PRO A 120 0.18 -20.58 -6.52
CA PRO A 120 0.27 -19.33 -7.25
C PRO A 120 -1.09 -18.76 -7.70
N GLU A 121 -2.04 -19.63 -8.00
CA GLU A 121 -3.38 -19.28 -8.49
C GLU A 121 -4.17 -18.47 -7.44
N ASP A 122 -4.10 -18.86 -6.16
CA ASP A 122 -4.70 -18.11 -5.05
C ASP A 122 -4.03 -16.74 -4.91
N GLY A 123 -2.72 -16.67 -5.14
CA GLY A 123 -1.96 -15.42 -5.11
C GLY A 123 -2.33 -14.48 -6.25
N TRP A 124 -2.58 -15.00 -7.45
CA TRP A 124 -3.04 -14.21 -8.60
C TRP A 124 -4.44 -13.67 -8.39
N GLU A 125 -5.35 -14.51 -7.89
CA GLU A 125 -6.73 -14.09 -7.63
C GLU A 125 -6.78 -13.02 -6.53
N LEU A 126 -6.05 -13.22 -5.45
CA LEU A 126 -5.95 -12.21 -4.39
C LEU A 126 -5.33 -10.91 -4.92
N TRP A 127 -4.28 -11.01 -5.74
CA TRP A 127 -3.68 -9.85 -6.40
C TRP A 127 -4.70 -9.10 -7.27
N ARG A 128 -5.50 -9.82 -8.07
CA ARG A 128 -6.53 -9.25 -8.95
C ARG A 128 -7.54 -8.47 -8.15
N ILE A 129 -8.12 -9.06 -7.10
CA ILE A 129 -9.11 -8.44 -6.22
C ILE A 129 -8.60 -7.10 -5.65
N TYR A 130 -7.36 -7.08 -5.15
CA TYR A 130 -6.77 -5.86 -4.58
C TYR A 130 -6.53 -4.79 -5.64
N ASN A 131 -6.07 -5.18 -6.83
CA ASN A 131 -5.69 -4.24 -7.86
C ASN A 131 -6.87 -3.72 -8.69
N GLU A 132 -7.94 -4.50 -8.86
CA GLU A 132 -9.22 -4.01 -9.35
C GLU A 132 -9.76 -2.92 -8.42
N ARG A 133 -9.71 -3.16 -7.10
CA ARG A 133 -10.10 -2.14 -6.12
C ARG A 133 -9.19 -0.90 -6.18
N LEU A 134 -7.89 -1.08 -6.40
CA LEU A 134 -6.97 0.03 -6.59
C LEU A 134 -7.35 0.85 -7.84
N LEU A 135 -7.66 0.20 -8.96
CA LEU A 135 -8.07 0.89 -10.19
C LEU A 135 -9.35 1.70 -9.99
N GLU A 136 -10.38 1.15 -9.34
CA GLU A 136 -11.59 1.90 -8.98
C GLU A 136 -11.25 3.18 -8.19
N LEU A 137 -10.31 3.09 -7.26
CA LEU A 137 -9.87 4.23 -6.45
C LEU A 137 -9.02 5.22 -7.25
N VAL A 138 -8.20 4.72 -8.19
CA VAL A 138 -7.43 5.56 -9.12
C VAL A 138 -8.38 6.39 -9.97
N GLU A 139 -9.42 5.80 -10.52
CA GLU A 139 -10.45 6.52 -11.29
C GLU A 139 -11.21 7.53 -10.43
N GLN A 140 -11.55 7.15 -9.20
CA GLN A 140 -12.35 7.98 -8.30
C GLN A 140 -11.57 9.19 -7.75
N TYR A 141 -10.29 9.02 -7.41
CA TYR A 141 -9.50 10.02 -6.68
C TYR A 141 -8.29 10.55 -7.45
N GLY A 142 -8.03 10.08 -8.67
CA GLY A 142 -6.86 10.49 -9.46
C GLY A 142 -5.54 10.06 -8.84
N ILE A 143 -5.50 8.85 -8.24
CA ILE A 143 -4.32 8.36 -7.51
C ILE A 143 -3.16 8.11 -8.48
N ALA A 144 -2.02 8.76 -8.24
CA ALA A 144 -0.79 8.45 -8.95
C ALA A 144 -0.26 7.07 -8.54
N LEU A 145 0.10 6.24 -9.52
CA LEU A 145 0.61 4.89 -9.29
C LEU A 145 2.12 4.84 -9.40
N THR A 146 2.78 3.96 -8.65
CA THR A 146 4.22 3.65 -8.79
C THR A 146 4.40 2.15 -9.01
N ASP A 147 5.17 1.77 -10.04
CA ASP A 147 5.48 0.38 -10.33
C ASP A 147 6.66 -0.12 -9.47
N PHE A 148 6.35 -1.00 -8.53
CA PHE A 148 7.34 -1.62 -7.63
C PHE A 148 8.32 -2.55 -8.33
N ASP A 149 8.16 -2.87 -9.62
CA ASP A 149 9.10 -3.73 -10.34
C ASP A 149 10.12 -2.94 -11.18
N GLN A 150 10.05 -1.62 -11.19
CA GLN A 150 11.07 -0.77 -11.82
C GLN A 150 12.46 -0.95 -11.18
N PRO A 151 13.57 -0.72 -11.91
CA PRO A 151 14.91 -0.58 -11.32
C PRO A 151 14.93 0.41 -10.15
N ASP A 152 15.77 0.16 -9.15
CA ASP A 152 15.88 0.94 -7.91
C ASP A 152 15.93 2.45 -8.11
N GLU A 153 16.80 2.91 -9.00
CA GLU A 153 16.97 4.34 -9.27
C GLU A 153 15.69 4.95 -9.87
N LEU A 154 15.04 4.24 -10.82
CA LEU A 154 13.82 4.71 -11.47
C LEU A 154 12.63 4.72 -10.52
N TYR A 155 12.47 3.66 -9.72
CA TYR A 155 11.43 3.57 -8.71
C TYR A 155 11.55 4.70 -7.69
N LEU A 156 12.77 4.95 -7.19
CA LEU A 156 13.00 6.01 -6.22
C LEU A 156 12.67 7.39 -6.79
N SER A 157 13.14 7.70 -8.01
CA SER A 157 12.78 8.97 -8.66
C SER A 157 11.28 9.10 -8.86
N ASP A 158 10.61 8.04 -9.33
CA ASP A 158 9.17 8.02 -9.60
C ASP A 158 8.34 8.33 -8.34
N VAL A 159 8.67 7.68 -7.22
CA VAL A 159 8.02 7.94 -5.93
C VAL A 159 8.26 9.37 -5.46
N LEU A 160 9.50 9.88 -5.56
CA LEU A 160 9.83 11.22 -5.07
C LEU A 160 9.12 12.29 -5.88
N ASP A 161 9.10 12.18 -7.20
CA ASP A 161 8.40 13.13 -8.08
C ASP A 161 6.89 13.18 -7.76
N LYS A 162 6.27 12.01 -7.55
CA LYS A 162 4.86 11.90 -7.17
C LYS A 162 4.59 12.47 -5.77
N LEU A 163 5.46 12.23 -4.81
CA LEU A 163 5.34 12.83 -3.47
C LEU A 163 5.50 14.35 -3.49
N ILE A 164 6.43 14.88 -4.31
CA ILE A 164 6.60 16.32 -4.52
C ILE A 164 5.34 16.93 -5.15
N ALA A 165 4.75 16.25 -6.15
CA ALA A 165 3.50 16.67 -6.78
C ALA A 165 2.32 16.71 -5.78
N LEU A 166 2.35 15.84 -4.76
CA LEU A 166 1.40 15.82 -3.64
C LEU A 166 1.72 16.87 -2.56
N GLY A 167 2.78 17.68 -2.73
CA GLY A 167 3.11 18.78 -1.83
C GLY A 167 4.23 18.51 -0.83
N LEU A 168 4.96 17.40 -0.97
CA LEU A 168 6.17 17.18 -0.17
C LEU A 168 7.26 18.19 -0.57
N ASP A 169 7.93 18.78 0.41
CA ASP A 169 9.05 19.69 0.18
C ASP A 169 10.18 18.97 -0.60
N PRO A 170 10.59 19.49 -1.78
CA PRO A 170 11.70 18.93 -2.56
C PRO A 170 13.01 18.79 -1.77
N ALA A 171 13.26 19.69 -0.79
CA ALA A 171 14.44 19.61 0.07
C ALA A 171 14.39 18.39 1.02
N LEU A 172 13.19 18.01 1.48
CA LEU A 172 12.98 16.79 2.24
C LEU A 172 13.04 15.55 1.34
N ALA A 173 12.49 15.64 0.12
CA ALA A 173 12.54 14.59 -0.89
C ALA A 173 13.99 14.16 -1.21
N ALA A 174 14.89 15.13 -1.39
CA ALA A 174 16.32 14.88 -1.64
C ALA A 174 17.00 14.07 -0.52
N ARG A 175 16.59 14.27 0.74
CA ARG A 175 17.12 13.52 1.88
C ARG A 175 16.58 12.09 1.97
N GLY A 176 15.40 11.82 1.43
CA GLY A 176 14.83 10.46 1.47
C GLY A 176 15.55 9.46 0.59
N GLY A 177 16.25 9.91 -0.45
CA GLY A 177 17.12 9.05 -1.24
C GLY A 177 18.23 8.40 -0.41
N GLU A 178 18.67 9.06 0.67
CA GLU A 178 19.68 8.52 1.61
C GLU A 178 19.12 7.41 2.52
N PHE A 179 17.78 7.31 2.65
CA PHE A 179 17.09 6.28 3.43
C PHE A 179 16.52 5.14 2.58
N PHE A 180 16.71 5.21 1.26
CA PHE A 180 16.32 4.13 0.36
C PHE A 180 17.32 2.98 0.53
N ASP A 181 16.77 1.80 0.81
CA ASP A 181 17.53 0.59 1.07
C ASP A 181 17.13 -0.43 -0.01
N PRO A 182 17.95 -0.57 -1.08
CA PRO A 182 17.70 -1.52 -2.17
C PRO A 182 17.47 -2.95 -1.69
N ASP A 183 18.12 -3.33 -0.59
CA ASP A 183 18.00 -4.67 0.01
C ASP A 183 16.60 -4.92 0.59
N LEU A 184 15.71 -3.92 0.66
CA LEU A 184 14.30 -4.13 1.00
C LEU A 184 13.45 -4.56 -0.20
N ARG A 185 14.00 -4.53 -1.41
CA ARG A 185 13.34 -4.95 -2.67
C ARG A 185 13.84 -6.30 -3.17
N ASN A 186 14.39 -7.15 -2.28
CA ASN A 186 15.00 -8.46 -2.55
C ASN A 186 14.19 -9.44 -3.44
N GLN A 187 12.90 -9.22 -3.65
CA GLN A 187 12.07 -10.07 -4.51
C GLN A 187 11.77 -9.45 -5.89
N ALA A 188 12.14 -8.20 -6.17
CA ALA A 188 11.97 -7.57 -7.49
C ALA A 188 12.78 -8.29 -8.59
N SER A 189 13.68 -9.22 -8.22
CA SER A 189 14.49 -10.02 -9.14
C SER A 189 13.90 -11.39 -9.49
N SER A 190 12.78 -11.81 -8.89
CA SER A 190 12.16 -13.10 -9.25
C SER A 190 11.75 -13.10 -10.73
N SER A 191 12.25 -14.09 -11.48
CA SER A 191 11.93 -14.23 -12.90
C SER A 191 10.43 -14.46 -13.07
N VAL A 192 9.87 -13.78 -14.07
CA VAL A 192 8.49 -13.94 -14.54
C VAL A 192 8.47 -14.58 -15.93
N ASP A 193 9.62 -15.05 -16.41
CA ASP A 193 9.78 -15.58 -17.77
C ASP A 193 9.04 -16.91 -17.93
N GLY A 194 8.27 -17.02 -19.01
CA GLY A 194 7.50 -18.24 -19.31
C GLY A 194 6.27 -18.44 -18.43
N VAL A 195 5.92 -17.48 -17.56
CA VAL A 195 4.69 -17.53 -16.77
C VAL A 195 3.52 -17.06 -17.62
N SER A 196 2.54 -17.94 -17.81
CA SER A 196 1.25 -17.56 -18.39
C SER A 196 0.31 -17.11 -17.29
N LEU A 197 -0.04 -15.83 -17.26
CA LEU A 197 -1.06 -15.30 -16.35
C LEU A 197 -2.47 -15.58 -16.89
N PRO A 198 -3.47 -15.73 -16.01
CA PRO A 198 -4.88 -15.66 -16.40
C PRO A 198 -5.19 -14.34 -17.13
N ALA A 199 -6.11 -14.38 -18.10
CA ALA A 199 -6.40 -13.23 -18.97
C ALA A 199 -6.99 -12.03 -18.22
N ASP A 200 -7.81 -12.29 -17.20
CA ASP A 200 -8.37 -11.29 -16.29
C ASP A 200 -7.29 -10.63 -15.42
N VAL A 201 -6.35 -11.41 -14.89
CA VAL A 201 -5.19 -10.92 -14.14
C VAL A 201 -4.29 -10.06 -15.04
N LEU A 202 -4.02 -10.51 -16.27
CA LEU A 202 -3.22 -9.76 -17.23
C LEU A 202 -3.88 -8.43 -17.61
N SER A 203 -5.20 -8.43 -17.85
CA SER A 203 -5.96 -7.21 -18.17
C SER A 203 -5.81 -6.14 -17.09
N VAL A 204 -5.96 -6.52 -15.82
CA VAL A 204 -5.78 -5.60 -14.67
C VAL A 204 -4.34 -5.08 -14.60
N TYR A 205 -3.35 -5.94 -14.87
CA TYR A 205 -1.94 -5.54 -14.86
C TYR A 205 -1.62 -4.54 -15.98
N ASP A 206 -2.09 -4.78 -17.20
CA ASP A 206 -1.92 -3.87 -18.33
C ASP A 206 -2.58 -2.51 -18.06
N GLU A 207 -3.74 -2.49 -17.39
CA GLU A 207 -4.41 -1.25 -17.02
C GLU A 207 -3.62 -0.44 -15.97
N LEU A 208 -3.07 -1.10 -14.95
CA LEU A 208 -2.17 -0.47 -13.98
C LEU A 208 -0.93 0.14 -14.65
N LEU A 209 -0.31 -0.58 -15.60
CA LEU A 209 0.82 -0.07 -16.38
C LEU A 209 0.43 1.17 -17.20
N ASN A 210 -0.75 1.14 -17.83
CA ASN A 210 -1.27 2.29 -18.57
C ASN A 210 -1.56 3.50 -17.67
N HIS A 211 -2.03 3.30 -16.45
CA HIS A 211 -2.20 4.38 -15.47
C HIS A 211 -0.85 4.92 -14.99
N HIS A 212 0.11 4.06 -14.68
CA HIS A 212 1.47 4.44 -14.29
C HIS A 212 2.15 5.31 -15.34
N ALA A 213 2.04 4.94 -16.62
CA ALA A 213 2.65 5.68 -17.73
C ALA A 213 2.02 7.07 -17.97
N ARG A 214 0.82 7.32 -17.42
CA ARG A 214 0.09 8.59 -17.53
C ARG A 214 0.19 9.47 -16.29
N SER A 215 0.57 8.88 -15.14
CA SER A 215 0.62 9.52 -13.82
C SER A 215 1.93 10.24 -13.54
#